data_AF-A0A2V3JN69-F1
#
_entry.id   AF-A0A2V3JN69-F1
#
_cell.length_a   1.000
_cell.length_b   1.000
_cell.length_c   1.000
_cell.angle_alpha   90.00
_cell.angle_beta   90.00
_cell.angle_gamma   90.00
#
_symmetry.space_group_name_H-M   'P 1'
#
loop_
_entity.id
_entity.type
_entity.pdbx_description
1 polymer ?
#
loop_
_entity_poly.entity_id
_entity_poly.type
_entity_poly.pdbx_seq_one_letter_code
_entity_poly.pdbx_strand_id
1 'polypeptide(L)'
;MKLVLSAEPTEIPADGKSKFVITIRMEDENGTPAPTPEEMTIVLETDIGLIDTPVRIPAGDAETRSILTSSTAGRTATVRAKFGTGLESSVAVRFA
;
A
#
# COMPACT_ATOMS: atom_id res chain seq x y z
N MET A 1 4.32 -0.45 -17.27
CA MET A 1 3.44 -0.75 -16.11
C MET A 1 4.24 -0.51 -14.84
N LYS A 2 3.66 0.16 -13.85
CA LYS A 2 4.27 0.48 -12.55
C LYS A 2 3.29 0.13 -11.43
N LEU A 3 3.84 -0.26 -10.28
CA LEU A 3 3.09 -0.39 -9.03
C LEU A 3 3.27 0.90 -8.23
N VAL A 4 2.19 1.49 -7.76
CA VAL A 4 2.19 2.75 -7.03
C VAL A 4 1.44 2.58 -5.71
N LEU A 5 2.07 3.02 -4.62
CA LEU A 5 1.44 3.13 -3.31
C LEU A 5 1.15 4.58 -2.98
N SER A 6 -0.02 4.84 -2.42
CA SER A 6 -0.37 6.11 -1.80
C SER A 6 -1.11 5.89 -0.49
N ALA A 7 -1.08 6.89 0.39
CA ALA A 7 -1.75 6.86 1.67
C ALA A 7 -2.23 8.27 2.01
N GLU A 8 -3.52 8.39 2.35
CA GLU A 8 -4.11 9.64 2.83
C GLU A 8 -4.98 9.35 4.06
N PRO A 9 -4.80 10.08 5.18
CA PRO A 9 -3.82 11.16 5.41
C PRO A 9 -2.36 10.65 5.40
N THR A 10 -1.38 11.53 5.55
CA THR A 10 0.05 11.17 5.71
C THR A 10 0.48 11.02 7.16
N GLU A 11 -0.37 11.40 8.12
CA GLU A 11 -0.12 11.33 9.56
C GLU A 11 -1.38 10.90 10.32
N ILE A 12 -1.22 10.00 11.30
CA ILE A 12 -2.26 9.58 12.26
C ILE A 12 -1.64 9.42 13.66
N PRO A 13 -2.45 9.36 14.73
CA PRO A 13 -1.96 9.07 16.07
C PRO A 13 -1.27 7.70 16.19
N ALA A 14 -0.20 7.64 16.98
CA ALA A 14 0.51 6.42 17.37
C ALA A 14 -0.16 5.75 18.58
N ASP A 15 -1.44 5.38 18.46
CA ASP A 15 -2.26 4.86 19.56
C ASP A 15 -2.50 3.34 19.50
N GLY A 16 -1.92 2.66 18.49
CA GLY A 16 -2.11 1.22 18.27
C GLY A 16 -3.49 0.85 17.68
N LYS A 17 -4.31 1.84 17.30
CA LYS A 17 -5.71 1.64 16.87
C LYS A 17 -6.08 2.43 15.62
N SER A 18 -5.50 3.62 15.46
CA SER A 18 -5.63 4.50 14.31
C SER A 18 -5.16 3.78 13.06
N LYS A 19 -5.78 4.08 11.92
CA LYS A 19 -5.60 3.33 10.67
C LYS A 19 -5.31 4.26 9.50
N PHE A 20 -4.39 3.84 8.64
CA PHE A 20 -4.25 4.35 7.28
C PHE A 20 -4.97 3.44 6.30
N VAL A 21 -5.54 4.05 5.27
CA VAL A 21 -5.90 3.36 4.04
C VAL A 21 -4.73 3.49 3.08
N ILE A 22 -4.09 2.37 2.77
CA ILE A 22 -3.06 2.28 1.75
C ILE A 22 -3.76 1.95 0.43
N THR A 23 -3.64 2.83 -0.56
CA THR A 23 -4.13 2.59 -1.91
C THR A 23 -2.99 2.00 -2.74
N ILE A 24 -3.27 0.87 -3.38
CA ILE A 24 -2.34 0.15 -4.24
C ILE A 24 -2.89 0.22 -5.65
N ARG A 25 -2.14 0.85 -6.56
CA ARG A 25 -2.61 1.10 -7.92
C ARG A 25 -1.57 0.69 -8.95
N MET A 26 -2.06 0.15 -10.06
CA MET A 26 -1.30 -0.16 -11.25
C MET A 26 -1.42 1.02 -12.21
N GLU A 27 -0.29 1.50 -12.71
CA GLU A 27 -0.24 2.63 -13.64
C GLU A 27 0.55 2.28 -14.90
N ASP A 28 0.20 2.94 -16.01
CA ASP A 28 0.99 2.92 -17.23
C ASP A 28 2.22 3.85 -17.11
N GLU A 29 2.96 4.04 -18.21
CA GLU A 29 4.14 4.90 -18.20
C GLU A 29 3.81 6.38 -18.02
N ASN A 30 2.55 6.78 -18.27
CA ASN A 30 2.04 8.14 -18.19
C ASN A 30 1.39 8.46 -16.84
N GLY A 31 1.31 7.50 -15.90
CA GLY A 31 0.63 7.66 -14.62
C GLY A 31 -0.89 7.46 -14.68
N THR A 32 -1.40 6.91 -15.79
CA THR A 32 -2.83 6.59 -15.95
C THR A 32 -3.12 5.24 -15.30
N PRO A 33 -4.25 5.04 -14.60
CA PRO A 33 -4.56 3.73 -14.04
C PRO A 33 -4.64 2.69 -15.15
N ALA A 34 -3.93 1.59 -14.98
CA ALA A 34 -3.81 0.52 -15.96
C ALA A 34 -4.48 -0.75 -15.41
N PRO A 35 -5.68 -1.11 -15.91
CA PRO A 35 -6.34 -2.35 -15.53
C PRO A 35 -5.48 -3.59 -15.76
N THR A 36 -5.54 -4.54 -14.85
CA THR A 36 -4.74 -5.76 -14.93
C THR A 36 -5.44 -6.80 -15.80
N PRO A 37 -4.74 -7.53 -16.69
CA PRO A 37 -5.36 -8.55 -17.53
C PRO A 37 -5.76 -9.81 -16.75
N GLU A 38 -5.10 -10.05 -15.62
CA GLU A 38 -5.33 -11.17 -14.70
C GLU A 38 -5.34 -10.66 -13.25
N GLU A 39 -5.81 -11.51 -12.33
CA GLU A 39 -5.74 -11.19 -10.90
C GLU A 39 -4.28 -11.10 -10.43
N MET A 40 -3.94 -10.01 -9.76
CA MET A 40 -2.61 -9.79 -9.19
C MET A 40 -2.66 -9.90 -7.68
N THR A 41 -1.85 -10.81 -7.10
CA THR A 41 -1.64 -10.89 -5.64
C THR A 41 -0.43 -10.05 -5.23
N ILE A 42 -0.68 -8.96 -4.50
CA ILE A 42 0.34 -8.03 -4.03
C ILE A 42 0.68 -8.34 -2.59
N VAL A 43 1.97 -8.54 -2.29
CA VAL A 43 2.47 -8.70 -0.93
C VAL A 43 2.89 -7.35 -0.40
N LEU A 44 2.31 -6.94 0.73
CA LEU A 44 2.74 -5.76 1.48
C LEU A 44 3.54 -6.15 2.73
N GLU A 45 4.48 -5.29 3.07
CA GLU A 45 5.28 -5.36 4.29
C GLU A 45 5.39 -3.95 4.89
N THR A 46 5.54 -3.87 6.22
CA THR A 46 5.83 -2.62 6.91
C THR A 46 6.89 -2.83 7.98
N ASP A 47 7.69 -1.80 8.26
CA ASP A 47 8.67 -1.81 9.34
C ASP A 47 8.05 -1.57 10.72
N ILE A 48 6.85 -0.97 10.79
CA ILE A 48 6.05 -0.82 12.01
C ILE A 48 4.55 -0.78 11.78
N GLY A 49 3.83 -1.12 12.85
CA GLY A 49 2.39 -1.27 12.80
C GLY A 49 2.03 -2.64 12.26
N LEU A 50 0.78 -2.80 11.87
CA LEU A 50 0.25 -4.04 11.33
C LEU A 50 -0.46 -3.74 10.01
N ILE A 51 -0.03 -4.38 8.92
CA ILE A 51 -0.62 -4.18 7.60
C ILE A 51 -1.35 -5.43 7.11
N ASP A 52 -2.53 -5.22 6.53
CA ASP A 52 -3.31 -6.30 5.93
C ASP A 52 -2.65 -6.73 4.61
N THR A 53 -2.21 -7.99 4.56
CA THR A 53 -1.43 -8.55 3.46
C THR A 53 -1.64 -10.07 3.37
N PRO A 54 -1.61 -10.68 2.16
CA PRO A 54 -1.56 -10.04 0.85
C PRO A 54 -2.92 -9.44 0.44
N VAL A 55 -2.90 -8.56 -0.56
CA VAL A 55 -4.13 -8.05 -1.21
C VAL A 55 -4.20 -8.50 -2.66
N ARG A 56 -5.40 -8.45 -3.24
CA ARG A 56 -5.65 -8.82 -4.64
C ARG A 56 -6.20 -7.64 -5.43
N ILE A 57 -5.70 -7.49 -6.65
CA ILE A 57 -6.29 -6.63 -7.69
C ILE A 57 -6.95 -7.58 -8.70
N PRO A 58 -8.29 -7.64 -8.77
CA PRO A 58 -8.99 -8.48 -9.74
C PRO A 58 -8.66 -8.12 -11.19
N ALA A 59 -8.82 -9.09 -12.10
CA ALA A 59 -8.72 -8.82 -13.53
C ALA A 59 -9.74 -7.76 -13.96
N GLY A 60 -9.30 -6.76 -14.71
CA GLY A 60 -10.11 -5.61 -15.13
C GLY A 60 -10.09 -4.42 -14.17
N ASP A 61 -9.53 -4.59 -12.97
CA ASP A 61 -9.32 -3.49 -12.02
C ASP A 61 -7.88 -2.96 -12.11
N ALA A 62 -7.69 -1.70 -11.74
CA ALA A 62 -6.37 -1.07 -11.68
C ALA A 62 -5.91 -0.78 -10.24
N GLU A 63 -6.78 -0.98 -9.25
CA GLU A 63 -6.57 -0.48 -7.89
C GLU A 63 -7.17 -1.44 -6.86
N THR A 64 -6.52 -1.54 -5.70
CA THR A 64 -7.07 -2.15 -4.49
C THR A 64 -6.63 -1.36 -3.26
N ARG A 65 -7.16 -1.71 -2.08
CA ARG A 65 -6.84 -1.04 -0.82
C ARG A 65 -6.40 -2.04 0.24
N SER A 66 -5.47 -1.61 1.08
CA SER A 66 -5.04 -2.31 2.30
C SER A 66 -5.19 -1.36 3.49
N ILE A 67 -5.25 -1.93 4.69
CA ILE A 67 -5.29 -1.18 5.95
C ILE A 67 -3.96 -1.36 6.68
N LEU A 68 -3.36 -0.25 7.08
CA LEU A 68 -2.24 -0.22 8.02
C LEU A 68 -2.74 0.31 9.36
N THR A 69 -2.67 -0.51 10.41
CA THR A 69 -2.94 -0.11 11.79
C THR A 69 -1.66 0.43 12.42
N SER A 70 -1.77 1.60 13.05
CA SER A 70 -0.68 2.29 13.73
C SER A 70 -0.01 1.43 14.80
N SER A 71 1.25 1.71 15.08
CA SER A 71 1.93 1.22 16.28
C SER A 71 1.71 2.18 17.46
N THR A 72 2.12 1.80 18.67
CA THR A 72 2.16 2.70 19.83
C THR A 72 3.45 3.53 19.91
N ALA A 73 4.36 3.39 18.95
CA ALA A 73 5.59 4.16 18.86
C ALA A 73 5.43 5.27 17.82
N GLY A 74 5.53 6.53 18.25
CA GLY A 74 5.48 7.69 17.36
C GLY A 74 6.74 7.80 16.50
N ARG A 75 6.64 7.41 15.23
CA ARG A 75 7.67 7.53 14.20
C ARG A 75 7.10 7.22 12.81
N THR A 76 7.91 7.42 11.79
CA THR A 76 7.55 7.10 10.41
C THR A 76 7.53 5.59 10.17
N ALA A 77 6.44 5.12 9.55
CA ALA A 77 6.28 3.78 9.00
C ALA A 77 6.57 3.80 7.50
N THR A 78 7.34 2.83 7.02
CA THR A 78 7.55 2.59 5.60
C THR A 78 6.76 1.36 5.18
N VAL A 79 5.81 1.53 4.28
CA VAL A 79 5.08 0.44 3.64
C VAL A 79 5.74 0.12 2.31
N ARG A 80 5.96 -1.16 2.04
CA ARG A 80 6.49 -1.66 0.78
C ARG A 80 5.49 -2.63 0.18
N ALA A 81 5.27 -2.56 -1.13
CA ALA A 81 4.47 -3.51 -1.87
C ALA A 81 5.33 -4.17 -2.95
N LYS A 82 5.10 -5.45 -3.18
CA LYS A 82 5.78 -6.26 -4.19
C LYS A 82 4.79 -7.12 -4.95
N PHE A 83 5.00 -7.22 -6.25
CA PHE A 83 4.34 -8.19 -7.11
C PHE A 83 5.37 -8.99 -7.91
N GLY A 84 5.36 -10.30 -7.71
CA GLY A 84 6.35 -11.21 -8.29
C GLY A 84 7.78 -10.77 -7.96
N THR A 85 8.67 -10.82 -8.95
CA THR A 85 10.08 -10.40 -8.83
C THR A 85 10.38 -9.05 -9.50
N GLY A 86 9.41 -8.42 -10.15
CA GLY A 86 9.66 -7.32 -11.08
C GLY A 86 9.03 -5.98 -10.73
N LEU A 87 8.01 -5.94 -9.86
CA LEU A 87 7.34 -4.70 -9.49
C LEU A 87 7.39 -4.49 -7.98
N GLU A 88 7.88 -3.32 -7.60
CA GLU A 88 7.94 -2.88 -6.21
C GLU A 88 7.56 -1.41 -6.09
N SER A 89 7.08 -1.03 -4.92
CA SER A 89 6.71 0.35 -4.60
C SER A 89 6.77 0.56 -3.09
N SER A 90 6.94 1.81 -2.66
CA SER A 90 6.98 2.15 -1.23
C SER A 90 6.35 3.51 -0.95
N VAL A 91 5.70 3.63 0.20
CA VAL A 91 5.19 4.89 0.72
C VAL A 91 5.54 5.03 2.19
N ALA A 92 5.83 6.25 2.63
CA ALA A 92 6.10 6.58 4.03
C ALA A 92 4.91 7.33 4.63
N VAL A 93 4.51 6.94 5.83
CA VAL A 93 3.44 7.57 6.61
C VAL A 93 3.89 7.77 8.05
N ARG A 94 3.34 8.74 8.76
CA ARG A 94 3.77 9.09 10.12
C ARG A 94 2.77 8.65 11.18
N PHE A 95 3.26 7.99 12.22
CA PHE A 95 2.55 7.83 13.49
C PHE A 95 3.04 8.93 14.44
N ALA A 96 2.13 9.78 14.92
CA ALA A 96 2.41 10.93 15.78
C ALA A 96 2.05 10.68 17.25
#